data_AF-A0A3B5AV49-F1
#
_entry.id   AF-A0A3B5AV49-F1
#
_cell.length_a   1.000
_cell.length_b   1.000
_cell.length_c   1.000
_cell.angle_alpha   90.00
_cell.angle_beta   90.00
_cell.angle_gamma   90.00
#
_symmetry.space_group_name_H-M   'P 1'
#
loop_
_entity.id
_entity.type
_entity.pdbx_description
1 polymer ?
#
loop_
_entity_poly.entity_id
_entity_poly.type
_entity_poly.pdbx_seq_one_letter_code
_entity_poly.pdbx_strand_id
1 'polypeptide(L)'
;LYYLISRFLTTGPCRRAAELLPGRLDWLGNEHPRTYEDVVAANRHIPPDHLLQICKQIGPLLDKEVPSCVPGVHSLLGSGKQSMLRTA
;
A
#
# COMPACT_ATOMS: atom_id res chain seq x y z
N LEU A 1 -1.60 -7.24 1.07
CA LEU A 1 -1.59 -5.83 0.62
C LEU A 1 -2.74 -5.02 1.21
N TYR A 2 -4.00 -5.43 1.02
CA TYR A 2 -5.18 -4.69 1.52
C TYR A 2 -5.10 -4.30 3.00
N TYR A 3 -4.62 -5.20 3.87
CA TYR A 3 -4.40 -4.89 5.28
C TYR A 3 -3.39 -3.76 5.54
N LEU A 4 -2.29 -3.70 4.78
CA LEU A 4 -1.29 -2.62 4.94
C LEU A 4 -1.89 -1.27 4.52
N ILE A 5 -2.69 -1.28 3.46
CA ILE A 5 -3.41 -0.10 2.97
C ILE A 5 -4.44 0.35 4.01
N SER A 6 -5.29 -0.54 4.50
CA SER A 6 -6.29 -0.20 5.52
C SER A 6 -5.64 0.30 6.82
N ARG A 7 -4.55 -0.35 7.25
CA ARG A 7 -3.81 0.08 8.45
C ARG A 7 -3.16 1.46 8.29
N PHE A 8 -2.68 1.80 7.10
CA PHE A 8 -2.17 3.14 6.83
C PHE A 8 -3.30 4.20 6.73
N LEU A 9 -4.45 3.83 6.16
CA LEU A 9 -5.58 4.75 6.01
C LEU A 9 -6.29 5.04 7.34
N THR A 10 -6.28 4.10 8.29
CA THR A 10 -6.87 4.31 9.63
C THR A 10 -6.14 5.38 10.45
N THR A 11 -4.82 5.55 10.25
CA THR A 11 -4.05 6.61 10.92
C THR A 11 -4.14 7.97 10.21
N GLY A 12 -4.58 7.99 8.96
CA GLY A 12 -4.69 9.20 8.14
C GLY A 12 -6.07 9.87 8.13
N PRO A 13 -6.25 10.91 7.28
CA PRO A 13 -7.52 11.61 7.09
C PRO A 13 -8.59 10.76 6.38
N CYS A 14 -8.16 9.71 5.67
CA CYS A 14 -9.02 8.87 4.83
C CYS A 14 -9.55 7.62 5.56
N ARG A 15 -9.96 7.76 6.83
CA ARG A 15 -10.40 6.61 7.66
C ARG A 15 -11.57 5.83 7.07
N ARG A 16 -12.50 6.54 6.40
CA ARG A 16 -13.66 5.94 5.73
C ARG A 16 -13.26 4.99 4.59
N ALA A 17 -12.10 5.21 3.98
CA ALA A 17 -11.59 4.34 2.92
C ALA A 17 -10.82 3.13 3.47
N ALA A 18 -10.65 3.00 4.78
CA ALA A 18 -9.92 1.89 5.38
C ALA A 18 -10.74 0.58 5.45
N GLU A 19 -12.03 0.62 5.13
CA GLU A 19 -12.95 -0.54 5.14
C GLU A 19 -12.79 -1.45 3.91
N LEU A 20 -11.54 -1.80 3.58
CA LEU A 20 -11.18 -2.59 2.38
C LEU A 20 -10.68 -4.00 2.72
N LEU A 21 -11.01 -4.53 3.91
CA LEU A 21 -10.57 -5.87 4.29
C LEU A 21 -11.43 -6.95 3.64
N PRO A 22 -10.86 -7.83 2.80
CA PRO A 22 -11.61 -8.96 2.26
C PRO A 22 -11.95 -9.97 3.36
N GLY A 23 -13.05 -10.71 3.16
CA GLY A 23 -13.43 -11.84 4.01
C GLY A 23 -12.35 -12.92 4.03
N ARG A 24 -12.30 -13.73 5.11
CA ARG A 24 -11.38 -14.87 5.20
C ARG A 24 -12.01 -16.07 4.51
N LEU A 25 -11.39 -16.58 3.46
CA LEU A 25 -11.77 -17.85 2.87
C LEU A 25 -11.21 -19.01 3.70
N ASP A 26 -12.02 -20.04 3.93
CA ASP A 26 -11.54 -21.33 4.41
C ASP A 26 -11.02 -22.20 3.25
N TRP A 27 -10.54 -23.40 3.59
CA TRP A 27 -10.06 -24.38 2.61
C TRP A 27 -11.18 -24.96 1.72
N LEU A 28 -12.45 -24.75 2.09
CA LEU A 28 -13.64 -25.18 1.37
C LEU A 28 -14.23 -24.05 0.50
N GLY A 29 -13.65 -22.85 0.53
CA GLY A 29 -14.10 -21.68 -0.22
C GLY A 29 -15.20 -20.84 0.47
N ASN A 30 -15.56 -21.12 1.72
CA ASN A 30 -16.54 -20.33 2.47
C ASN A 30 -15.92 -19.05 3.04
N GLU A 31 -16.62 -17.93 2.88
CA GLU A 31 -16.24 -16.66 3.48
C GLU A 31 -16.63 -16.58 4.95
N HIS A 32 -15.66 -16.20 5.78
CA HIS A 32 -15.86 -15.97 7.19
C HIS A 32 -15.66 -14.48 7.49
N PRO A 33 -16.59 -13.87 8.26
CA PRO A 33 -16.42 -12.49 8.68
C PRO A 33 -15.17 -12.38 9.55
N ARG A 34 -14.39 -11.33 9.30
CA ARG A 34 -13.18 -11.04 10.06
C ARG A 34 -13.18 -9.57 10.43
N THR A 35 -13.04 -9.27 11.72
CA THR A 35 -12.99 -7.87 12.16
C THR A 35 -11.60 -7.29 11.90
N TYR A 36 -11.53 -5.97 11.76
CA TYR A 36 -10.26 -5.27 11.64
C TYR A 36 -9.35 -5.53 12.85
N GLU A 37 -9.93 -5.56 14.06
CA GLU A 37 -9.22 -5.81 15.31
C GLU A 37 -8.53 -7.18 15.33
N ASP A 38 -9.20 -8.23 14.83
CA ASP A 38 -8.61 -9.57 14.72
C ASP A 38 -7.38 -9.60 13.81
N VAL A 39 -7.44 -8.86 12.70
CA VAL A 39 -6.31 -8.78 11.76
C VAL A 39 -5.15 -7.99 12.38
N VAL A 40 -5.44 -6.91 13.11
CA VAL A 40 -4.44 -6.13 13.83
C VAL A 40 -3.79 -6.97 14.94
N ALA A 41 -4.59 -7.73 15.69
CA ALA A 41 -4.10 -8.62 16.75
C ALA A 41 -3.18 -9.73 16.20
N ALA A 42 -3.52 -10.31 15.04
CA ALA A 42 -2.67 -11.29 14.37
C ALA A 42 -1.38 -10.68 13.80
N ASN A 43 -1.41 -9.40 13.44
CA ASN A 43 -0.30 -8.69 12.79
C ASN A 43 0.22 -7.51 13.64
N ARG A 44 0.42 -7.76 14.94
CA ARG A 44 0.89 -6.75 15.91
C ARG A 44 2.27 -6.18 15.59
N HIS A 45 3.14 -6.99 14.97
CA HIS A 45 4.51 -6.64 14.62
C HIS A 45 4.62 -5.61 13.48
N ILE A 46 3.53 -5.37 12.74
CA ILE A 46 3.52 -4.45 11.60
C ILE A 46 3.13 -3.06 12.09
N PRO A 47 3.98 -2.01 12.03
CA PRO A 47 3.56 -0.66 12.41
C PRO A 47 2.59 -0.04 11.36
N PRO A 48 1.81 0.98 11.73
CA PRO A 48 0.92 1.66 10.77
C PRO A 48 1.67 2.33 9.60
N ASP A 49 2.91 2.77 9.85
CA ASP A 49 3.75 3.43 8.84
C ASP A 49 4.52 2.41 7.97
N HIS A 50 4.29 1.11 8.15
CA HIS A 50 5.05 0.07 7.46
C HIS A 50 4.88 0.14 5.94
N LEU A 51 3.67 0.46 5.46
CA LEU A 51 3.41 0.67 4.04
C LEU A 51 4.33 1.78 3.48
N LEU A 52 4.45 2.89 4.22
CA LEU A 52 5.30 4.02 3.84
C LEU A 52 6.79 3.62 3.82
N GLN A 53 7.24 2.83 4.80
CA GLN A 53 8.61 2.31 4.83
C GLN A 53 8.93 1.47 3.59
N ILE A 54 8.01 0.57 3.21
CA ILE A 54 8.14 -0.23 1.99
C ILE A 54 8.18 0.67 0.76
N CYS A 55 7.27 1.64 0.64
CA CYS A 55 7.26 2.57 -0.49
C CYS A 55 8.56 3.39 -0.60
N LYS A 56 9.15 3.81 0.52
CA LYS A 56 10.44 4.51 0.54
C LYS A 56 11.61 3.64 0.05
N GLN A 57 11.55 2.32 0.29
CA GLN A 57 12.58 1.40 -0.19
C GLN A 57 12.38 1.02 -1.66
N ILE A 58 11.13 0.76 -2.06
CA ILE A 58 10.80 0.34 -3.43
C ILE A 58 10.91 1.50 -4.42
N GLY A 59 10.59 2.74 -4.03
CA GLY A 59 10.63 3.91 -4.92
C GLY A 59 11.96 4.04 -5.67
N PRO A 60 13.10 4.19 -4.96
CA PRO A 60 14.42 4.30 -5.58
C PRO A 60 14.86 3.07 -6.39
N LEU A 61 14.41 1.86 -6.01
CA LEU A 61 14.68 0.65 -6.79
C LEU A 61 13.92 0.69 -8.12
N LEU A 62 12.64 1.05 -8.09
CA LEU A 62 11.84 1.16 -9.30
C LEU A 62 12.36 2.26 -10.24
N ASP A 63 12.86 3.36 -9.68
CA ASP A 63 13.43 4.45 -10.47
C ASP A 63 14.76 4.05 -11.15
N LYS A 64 15.47 3.05 -10.61
CA LYS A 64 16.66 2.48 -11.27
C LYS A 64 16.30 1.51 -12.39
N GLU A 65 15.34 0.62 -12.14
CA GLU A 65 14.97 -0.45 -13.06
C GLU A 65 14.06 0.01 -14.21
N VAL A 66 13.28 1.09 -14.00
CA VAL A 66 12.38 1.64 -15.01
C VAL A 66 12.98 2.92 -15.59
N PRO A 67 13.74 2.84 -16.71
CA PRO A 67 14.24 4.03 -17.37
C PRO A 67 13.07 4.87 -17.89
N SER A 68 13.24 6.20 -17.91
CA SER A 68 12.26 7.10 -18.52
C SER A 68 12.15 6.80 -20.01
N CYS A 69 10.97 6.37 -20.47
CA CYS A 69 10.75 6.05 -21.88
C CYS A 69 10.86 7.29 -22.80
N VAL A 70 10.64 8.49 -22.25
CA VAL A 70 10.69 9.76 -22.99
C VAL A 70 11.40 10.83 -22.14
N PRO A 71 12.44 11.50 -22.65
CA PRO A 71 13.09 12.63 -21.97
C PRO A 71 12.14 13.82 -21.80
N GLY A 72 12.11 14.43 -20.61
CA GLY A 72 11.39 15.70 -20.36
C GLY A 72 9.89 15.59 -20.07
N VAL A 73 9.29 14.40 -20.12
CA VAL A 73 7.88 14.20 -19.75
C VAL A 73 7.80 13.69 -18.31
N HIS A 74 7.19 14.50 -17.45
CA HIS A 74 6.84 14.14 -16.08
C HIS A 74 5.32 14.10 -15.92
N SER A 75 4.82 13.12 -15.17
CA SER A 75 3.40 12.97 -14.86
C SER A 75 3.23 12.72 -13.36
N LEU A 76 2.12 13.18 -12.80
CA LEU A 76 1.80 12.99 -11.38
C LEU A 76 1.87 11.50 -10.98
N LEU A 77 1.27 10.64 -11.80
CA LEU A 77 1.25 9.18 -11.61
C LEU A 77 2.15 8.45 -12.62
N GLY A 78 3.16 9.14 -13.15
CA GLY A 78 4.15 8.55 -14.05
C GLY A 78 4.89 7.37 -13.41
N SER A 79 5.46 6.49 -14.23
CA SER A 79 6.27 5.36 -13.74
C SER A 79 7.72 5.77 -13.52
N GLY A 80 8.38 5.18 -12.52
CA GLY A 80 9.79 5.41 -12.23
C GLY A 80 10.14 6.91 -12.10
N LYS A 81 11.23 7.30 -12.78
CA LYS A 81 11.76 8.69 -12.82
C LYS A 81 10.80 9.74 -13.42
N GLN A 82 9.73 9.31 -14.10
CA GLN A 82 8.74 10.24 -14.65
C GLN A 82 7.69 10.66 -13.61
N SER A 83 7.63 9.99 -12.45
CA SER A 83 6.69 10.33 -11.38
C SER A 83 7.08 11.63 -10.68
N MET A 84 6.22 12.65 -10.75
CA MET A 84 6.42 13.89 -9.99
C MET A 84 6.35 13.68 -8.48
N LEU A 85 5.59 12.67 -8.03
CA LEU A 85 5.46 12.33 -6.61
C LEU A 85 6.75 11.75 -6.00
N ARG A 86 7.74 11.40 -6.82
CA ARG A 86 9.02 10.81 -6.39
C ARG A 86 10.20 11.75 -6.53
N THR A 87 10.00 12.90 -7.17
CA THR A 87 11.04 13.91 -7.43
C THR A 87 11.08 15.03 -6.38
N ALA A 88 10.21 14.99 -5.37
CA ALA A 88 10.14 15.93 -4.25
C ALA A 88 11.00 15.51 -3.05
#